data_AF-A0A4P8RSJ4-F1
#
_entry.id   AF-A0A4P8RSJ4-F1
#
_cell.length_a   1.000
_cell.length_b   1.000
_cell.length_c   1.000
_cell.angle_alpha   90.00
_cell.angle_beta   90.00
_cell.angle_gamma   90.00
#
_symmetry.space_group_name_H-M   'P 1'
#
loop_
_entity.id
_entity.type
_entity.pdbx_description
1 polymer ?
#
loop_
_entity_poly.entity_id
_entity_poly.type
_entity_poly.pdbx_seq_one_letter_code
_entity_poly.pdbx_strand_id
1 'polypeptide(L)'
;MAKNINHPTKNQAKVCYYYMPSRNQKPAEVISVLNSGGWCIRVPVREEDIELYAFFHRDMTEAETAKFGKKQTWRIFTSWEEMLTDHQQNAVNEEVLAALNAFKAKFTLSEEVAA
;
A
#
# COMPACT_ATOMS: atom_id res chain seq x y z
N MET A 1 27.20 -1.13 -36.26
CA MET A 1 27.03 -1.80 -34.95
C MET A 1 26.27 -0.85 -34.03
N ALA A 2 24.96 -1.05 -33.88
CA ALA A 2 24.14 -0.19 -33.03
C ALA A 2 24.36 -0.58 -31.56
N LYS A 3 24.74 0.39 -30.73
CA LYS A 3 24.87 0.22 -29.28
C LYS A 3 23.46 0.00 -28.71
N ASN A 4 23.19 -1.22 -28.23
CA ASN A 4 22.03 -1.50 -27.40
C ASN A 4 22.13 -0.64 -26.15
N ILE A 5 21.33 0.42 -26.08
CA ILE A 5 21.09 1.17 -24.86
C ILE A 5 20.22 0.27 -23.98
N ASN A 6 20.87 -0.46 -23.07
CA ASN A 6 20.21 -1.10 -21.93
C ASN A 6 19.44 0.00 -21.19
N HIS A 7 18.14 0.13 -21.49
CA HIS A 7 17.24 0.83 -20.60
C HIS A 7 17.22 0.06 -19.28
N PRO A 8 17.32 0.73 -18.12
CA PRO A 8 17.29 0.04 -16.84
C PRO A 8 16.04 -0.84 -16.77
N THR A 9 16.33 -2.13 -16.60
CA THR A 9 15.40 -3.25 -16.55
C THR A 9 14.29 -3.00 -15.54
N LYS A 10 13.03 -3.04 -16.02
CA LYS A 10 11.78 -3.16 -15.25
C LYS A 10 11.76 -2.35 -13.96
N ASN A 11 11.14 -1.17 -14.01
CA ASN A 11 10.49 -0.61 -12.83
C ASN A 11 9.43 -1.64 -12.40
N GLN A 12 9.81 -2.59 -11.54
CA GLN A 12 8.92 -3.63 -11.05
C GLN A 12 7.79 -2.93 -10.33
N ALA A 13 6.57 -3.16 -10.79
CA ALA A 13 5.37 -2.61 -10.20
C ALA A 13 5.31 -3.05 -8.74
N LYS A 14 5.56 -2.12 -7.80
CA LYS A 14 5.54 -2.38 -6.36
C LYS A 14 4.24 -1.87 -5.75
N VAL A 15 3.85 -2.52 -4.66
CA VAL A 15 2.86 -2.01 -3.72
C VAL A 15 3.59 -1.53 -2.48
N CYS A 16 3.39 -0.27 -2.10
CA CYS A 16 3.96 0.33 -0.89
C CYS A 16 2.85 0.65 0.10
N TYR A 17 3.11 0.41 1.39
CA TYR A 17 2.14 0.59 2.47
C TYR A 17 2.61 1.68 3.42
N TYR A 18 1.70 2.61 3.72
CA TYR A 18 1.94 3.79 4.55
C TYR A 18 0.90 3.81 5.67
N TYR A 19 1.31 4.24 6.86
CA TYR A 19 0.40 4.40 7.99
C TYR A 19 0.09 5.87 8.19
N MET A 20 -1.19 6.21 8.21
CA MET A 20 -1.68 7.54 8.54
C MET A 20 -2.32 7.46 9.93
N PRO A 21 -1.73 8.11 10.95
CA PRO A 21 -2.31 8.11 12.29
C PRO A 21 -3.63 8.87 12.32
N SER A 22 -4.47 8.59 13.31
CA SER A 22 -5.73 9.30 13.52
C SER A 22 -5.48 10.80 13.72
N ARG A 23 -6.28 11.63 13.04
CA ARG A 23 -6.14 13.09 13.07
C ARG A 23 -7.49 13.75 12.79
N ASN A 24 -7.78 14.85 13.48
CA ASN A 24 -8.98 15.69 13.22
C ASN A 24 -10.28 14.88 13.18
N GLN A 25 -10.47 14.02 14.20
CA GLN A 25 -11.62 13.10 14.33
C GLN A 25 -11.72 12.01 13.23
N LYS A 26 -10.74 11.91 12.33
CA LYS A 26 -10.63 10.78 11.41
C LYS A 26 -9.91 9.60 12.07
N PRO A 27 -10.36 8.36 11.83
CA PRO A 27 -9.65 7.18 12.30
C PRO A 27 -8.26 7.07 11.65
N ALA A 28 -7.41 6.21 12.21
CA ALA A 28 -6.16 5.86 11.58
C ALA A 28 -6.41 4.99 10.34
N GLU A 29 -5.52 5.08 9.36
CA GLU A 29 -5.69 4.44 8.05
C GLU A 29 -4.37 3.81 7.59
N VAL A 30 -4.45 2.70 6.87
CA VAL A 30 -3.33 2.19 6.05
C VAL A 30 -3.60 2.53 4.60
N ILE A 31 -2.64 3.20 3.97
CA ILE A 31 -2.69 3.55 2.56
C ILE A 31 -1.81 2.55 1.81
N SER A 32 -2.35 1.84 0.83
CA SER A 32 -1.54 1.09 -0.14
C SER A 32 -1.51 1.79 -1.49
N VAL A 33 -0.30 1.95 -2.03
CA VAL A 33 -0.08 2.56 -3.34
C VAL A 33 0.50 1.51 -4.26
N LEU A 34 -0.31 1.07 -5.22
CA LEU A 34 0.07 0.14 -6.28
C LEU A 34 0.76 0.92 -7.39
N ASN A 35 1.71 0.28 -8.08
CA ASN A 35 2.62 0.94 -9.02
C ASN A 35 3.31 2.16 -8.39
N SER A 36 3.68 2.07 -7.10
CA SER A 36 4.32 3.19 -6.42
C SER A 36 5.68 3.51 -7.05
N GLY A 37 5.92 4.80 -7.31
CA GLY A 37 7.20 5.31 -7.81
C GLY A 37 8.23 5.60 -6.72
N GLY A 38 7.91 5.41 -5.44
CA GLY A 38 8.81 5.76 -4.36
C GLY A 38 8.35 5.34 -2.96
N TRP A 39 9.28 5.44 -2.00
CA TRP A 39 9.07 5.05 -0.60
C TRP A 39 8.43 6.14 0.26
N CYS A 40 8.22 7.32 -0.31
CA CYS A 40 7.59 8.45 0.36
C CYS A 40 6.44 8.96 -0.50
N ILE A 41 5.32 9.31 0.14
CA ILE A 41 4.18 9.96 -0.48
C ILE A 41 3.83 11.23 0.30
N ARG A 42 3.24 12.18 -0.41
CA ARG A 42 2.61 13.36 0.19
C ARG A 42 1.10 13.18 0.16
N VAL A 43 0.49 13.22 1.33
CA VAL A 43 -0.96 13.12 1.50
C VAL A 43 -1.48 14.52 1.83
N PRO A 44 -2.27 15.14 0.94
CA PRO A 44 -2.84 16.45 1.22
C PRO A 44 -3.93 16.31 2.29
N VAL A 45 -3.73 16.95 3.44
CA VAL A 45 -4.79 17.12 4.45
C VAL A 45 -5.21 18.58 4.54
N ARG A 46 -6.36 18.86 5.17
CA ARG A 46 -6.96 20.19 5.19
C ARG A 46 -6.05 21.30 5.74
N GLU A 47 -5.14 20.95 6.65
CA GLU A 47 -4.28 21.90 7.35
C GLU A 47 -2.88 21.99 6.73
N GLU A 48 -2.35 20.87 6.23
CA GLU A 48 -0.99 20.77 5.68
C GLU A 48 -0.84 19.50 4.81
N ASP A 49 0.21 19.43 4.00
CA ASP A 49 0.59 18.19 3.34
C ASP A 49 1.42 17.34 4.31
N ILE A 50 1.04 16.08 4.49
CA ILE A 50 1.77 15.14 5.36
C ILE A 50 2.67 14.26 4.50
N GLU A 51 3.95 14.20 4.82
CA GLU A 51 4.88 13.23 4.25
C GLU A 51 4.81 11.91 5.03
N LEU A 52 4.45 10.83 4.33
CA LEU A 52 4.43 9.49 4.87
C LEU A 52 5.52 8.65 4.23
N TYR A 53 6.14 7.80 5.04
CA TYR A 53 7.14 6.82 4.59
C TYR A 53 6.55 5.42 4.62
N ALA A 54 6.88 4.63 3.60
CA ALA A 54 6.40 3.27 3.49
C ALA A 54 6.99 2.43 4.63
N PHE A 55 6.13 1.78 5.42
CA PHE A 55 6.58 0.85 6.46
C PHE A 55 6.79 -0.56 5.92
N PHE A 56 6.21 -0.86 4.76
CA PHE A 56 6.31 -2.14 4.09
C PHE A 56 6.13 -1.99 2.58
N HIS A 57 6.70 -2.90 1.81
CA HIS A 57 6.51 -2.97 0.37
C HIS A 57 6.57 -4.40 -0.14
N ARG A 58 5.97 -4.63 -1.30
CA ARG A 58 6.01 -5.92 -2.01
C ARG A 58 5.89 -5.75 -3.51
N ASP A 59 6.09 -6.83 -4.24
CA ASP A 59 5.71 -6.93 -5.65
C ASP A 59 4.19 -6.99 -5.83
N MET A 60 3.70 -6.38 -6.91
CA MET A 60 2.32 -6.56 -7.35
C MET A 60 2.07 -8.00 -7.78
N THR A 61 0.88 -8.52 -7.47
CA THR A 61 0.45 -9.84 -7.95
C THR A 61 0.04 -9.75 -9.42
N GLU A 62 -0.05 -10.89 -10.10
CA GLU A 62 -0.58 -10.95 -11.47
C GLU A 62 -2.02 -10.44 -11.54
N ALA A 63 -2.84 -10.77 -10.53
CA ALA A 63 -4.22 -10.29 -10.43
C ALA A 63 -4.29 -8.75 -10.33
N GLU A 64 -3.45 -8.13 -9.51
CA GLU A 64 -3.38 -6.68 -9.40
C GLU A 64 -2.86 -6.03 -10.67
N THR A 65 -1.84 -6.64 -11.29
CA THR A 65 -1.28 -6.15 -12.55
C THR A 65 -2.32 -6.20 -13.67
N ALA A 66 -3.11 -7.26 -13.75
CA ALA A 66 -4.20 -7.40 -14.71
C ALA A 66 -5.33 -6.39 -14.45
N LYS A 67 -5.66 -6.16 -13.18
CA LYS A 67 -6.79 -5.29 -12.77
C LYS A 67 -6.47 -3.79 -12.88
N PHE A 68 -5.29 -3.37 -12.43
CA PHE A 68 -4.92 -1.95 -12.30
C PHE A 68 -3.92 -1.48 -13.37
N GLY A 69 -3.31 -2.42 -14.11
CA GLY A 69 -2.35 -2.13 -15.16
C GLY A 69 -1.10 -1.42 -14.61
N LYS A 70 -0.65 -0.39 -15.33
CA LYS A 70 0.55 0.41 -14.99
C LYS A 70 0.25 1.73 -14.28
N LYS A 71 -1.02 2.04 -14.03
CA LYS A 71 -1.40 3.30 -13.38
C LYS A 71 -1.17 3.19 -11.88
N GLN A 72 -0.72 4.27 -11.28
CA GLN A 72 -0.65 4.37 -9.83
C GLN A 72 -2.06 4.35 -9.26
N THR A 73 -2.33 3.40 -8.38
CA THR A 73 -3.65 3.24 -7.74
C THR A 73 -3.47 3.32 -6.23
N TRP A 74 -4.30 4.15 -5.60
CA TRP A 74 -4.29 4.35 -4.16
C TRP A 74 -5.46 3.60 -3.55
N ARG A 75 -5.20 2.96 -2.43
CA ARG A 75 -6.18 2.25 -1.64
C ARG A 75 -6.02 2.65 -0.20
N ILE A 76 -7.14 2.83 0.48
CA ILE A 76 -7.18 3.25 1.87
C ILE A 76 -7.94 2.15 2.60
N PHE A 77 -7.38 1.71 3.71
CA PHE A 77 -7.96 0.69 4.58
C PHE A 77 -8.12 1.29 5.98
N THR A 78 -9.33 1.23 6.52
CA THR A 78 -9.63 1.72 7.87
C THR A 78 -9.58 0.62 8.91
N SER A 79 -9.58 -0.64 8.48
CA SER A 79 -9.42 -1.81 9.35
C SER A 79 -8.45 -2.84 8.73
N TRP A 80 -7.83 -3.65 9.59
CA TRP A 80 -6.94 -4.72 9.13
C TRP A 80 -7.70 -5.87 8.46
N GLU A 81 -8.97 -6.07 8.82
CA GLU A 81 -9.83 -7.09 8.22
C GLU A 81 -10.14 -6.73 6.76
N GLU A 82 -10.54 -5.49 6.50
CA GLU A 82 -10.76 -4.97 5.14
C GLU A 82 -9.53 -5.20 4.26
N MET A 83 -8.34 -4.87 4.80
CA MET A 83 -7.09 -5.08 4.10
C MET A 83 -6.84 -6.57 3.83
N LEU A 84 -7.02 -7.44 4.82
CA LEU A 84 -6.79 -8.88 4.65
C LEU A 84 -7.74 -9.49 3.61
N THR A 85 -9.03 -9.18 3.67
CA THR A 85 -10.03 -9.66 2.70
C THR A 85 -9.67 -9.23 1.30
N ASP A 86 -9.25 -7.98 1.13
CA ASP A 86 -8.78 -7.50 -0.17
C ASP A 86 -7.55 -8.25 -0.68
N HIS A 87 -6.57 -8.49 0.20
CA HIS A 87 -5.32 -9.13 -0.21
C HIS A 87 -5.54 -10.60 -0.59
N GLN A 88 -6.48 -11.27 0.09
CA GLN A 88 -6.94 -12.60 -0.29
C GLN A 88 -7.63 -12.59 -1.67
N GLN A 89 -8.48 -11.61 -1.95
CA GLN A 89 -9.13 -11.46 -3.27
C GLN A 89 -8.12 -11.21 -4.41
N ASN A 90 -6.96 -10.62 -4.10
CA ASN A 90 -5.90 -10.33 -5.07
C ASN A 90 -4.76 -11.37 -5.04
N ALA A 91 -4.98 -12.53 -4.41
CA ALA A 91 -4.03 -13.64 -4.34
C ALA A 91 -2.63 -13.23 -3.84
N VAL A 92 -2.58 -12.35 -2.84
CA VAL A 92 -1.33 -11.97 -2.18
C VAL A 92 -0.81 -13.17 -1.38
N ASN A 93 0.49 -13.47 -1.51
CA ASN A 93 1.13 -14.61 -0.85
C ASN A 93 0.97 -14.54 0.69
N GLU A 94 0.73 -15.70 1.30
CA GLU A 94 0.59 -15.87 2.76
C GLU A 94 1.78 -15.30 3.55
N GLU A 95 3.01 -15.39 3.04
CA GLU A 95 4.19 -14.81 3.70
C GLU A 95 4.07 -13.29 3.86
N VAL A 96 3.53 -12.62 2.83
CA VAL A 96 3.26 -11.18 2.85
C VAL A 96 2.11 -10.87 3.81
N LEU A 97 1.05 -11.69 3.81
CA LEU A 97 -0.06 -11.54 4.74
C LEU A 97 0.40 -11.68 6.20
N ALA A 98 1.28 -12.64 6.48
CA ALA A 98 1.89 -12.84 7.79
C ALA A 98 2.75 -11.64 8.20
N ALA A 99 3.57 -11.11 7.27
CA ALA A 99 4.37 -9.91 7.50
C ALA A 99 3.49 -8.69 7.79
N LEU A 100 2.42 -8.48 7.01
CA LEU A 100 1.44 -7.41 7.23
C LEU A 100 0.74 -7.57 8.59
N ASN A 101 0.33 -8.78 8.96
CA ASN A 101 -0.27 -9.05 10.27
C ASN A 101 0.66 -8.72 11.44
N ALA A 102 1.98 -8.90 11.31
CA ALA A 102 2.93 -8.53 12.36
C ALA A 102 2.91 -7.02 12.68
N PHE A 103 2.52 -6.17 11.71
CA PHE A 103 2.41 -4.73 11.92
C PHE A 103 1.13 -4.31 12.68
N LYS A 104 0.15 -5.20 12.88
CA LYS A 104 -1.05 -4.93 13.69
C LYS A 104 -0.71 -4.44 15.10
N ALA A 105 0.32 -5.02 15.70
CA ALA A 105 0.78 -4.63 17.04
C ALA A 105 1.39 -3.22 17.09
N LYS A 106 1.83 -2.69 15.95
CA LYS A 106 2.50 -1.38 15.84
C LYS A 106 1.57 -0.27 15.32
N PHE A 107 0.63 -0.62 14.45
CA PHE A 107 -0.26 0.33 13.79
C PHE A 107 -1.71 -0.01 14.12
N THR A 108 -2.21 0.68 15.14
CA THR A 108 -3.60 0.58 15.55
C THR A 108 -4.47 1.23 14.48
N LEU A 109 -5.33 0.42 13.87
CA LEU A 109 -6.45 0.85 13.04
C LEU A 109 -7.72 0.72 13.87
N SER A 110 -8.78 1.39 13.44
CA SER A 110 -10.09 1.17 14.05
C SER A 110 -10.48 -0.29 13.82
N GLU A 111 -10.48 -1.09 14.88
CA GLU A 111 -11.24 -2.33 14.89
C GLU A 111 -12.70 -1.87 14.82
N GLU A 112 -13.39 -2.21 13.73
CA GLU A 112 -14.84 -2.09 13.71
C GLU A 112 -15.36 -2.95 14.85
N VAL A 113 -15.63 -2.32 15.99
CA VAL A 113 -16.65 -2.82 16.89
C VAL A 113 -17.93 -2.63 16.10
N ALA A 114 -18.30 -3.64 15.31
CA ALA A 114 -19.64 -3.79 14.81
C ALA A 114 -20.55 -3.75 16.05
N ALA A 115 -21.14 -2.59 16.29
CA ALA A 115 -22.12 -2.34 17.35
C ALA A 115 -23.50 -2.83 16.90
#